data_AF-A0A1J9R0T9-F1
#
_entry.id   AF-A0A1J9R0T9-F1
#
_cell.length_a   1.000
_cell.length_b   1.000
_cell.length_c   1.000
_cell.angle_alpha   90.00
_cell.angle_beta   90.00
_cell.angle_gamma   90.00
#
_symmetry.space_group_name_H-M   'P 1'
#
loop_
_entity.id
_entity.type
_entity.pdbx_description
1 polymer ?
#
loop_
_entity_poly.entity_id
_entity_poly.type
_entity_poly.pdbx_seq_one_letter_code
_entity_poly.pdbx_strand_id
1 'polypeptide(L)'
;MRSACEAPLRFWYGKLRLPPQSTPSWYQDRLREELQERRLAKVPWQKLSEMSDVLFAITRARYDVILAIAPKLPFIFAPRYVFVYTYMLAKYTSRWMFYRTAAIICNAPRWDLVCEVVNPSKDHKLEEVASRHRMDPAKFRRVCRQLWRLWPRLP
;
A
#
# COMPACT_ATOMS: atom_id res chain seq x y z
N MET A 1 -17.97 -6.64 19.11
CA MET A 1 -17.90 -7.79 18.17
C MET A 1 -16.78 -7.52 17.17
N ARG A 2 -15.64 -8.22 17.28
CA ARG A 2 -14.55 -8.13 16.30
C ARG A 2 -15.04 -8.82 15.03
N SER A 3 -15.23 -8.06 13.95
CA SER A 3 -15.81 -8.56 12.70
C SER A 3 -14.94 -9.69 12.12
N ALA A 4 -15.56 -10.75 11.59
CA ALA A 4 -14.87 -11.90 10.98
C ALA A 4 -13.90 -11.50 9.85
N CYS A 5 -14.06 -10.32 9.25
CA CYS A 5 -13.15 -9.76 8.25
C CYS A 5 -11.85 -9.15 8.82
N GLU A 6 -11.74 -8.94 10.14
CA GLU A 6 -10.51 -8.41 10.74
C GLU A 6 -9.37 -9.43 10.75
N ALA A 7 -9.65 -10.73 10.88
CA ALA A 7 -8.61 -11.75 10.97
C ALA A 7 -7.80 -11.90 9.66
N PRO A 8 -8.42 -12.00 8.47
CA PRO A 8 -7.68 -12.03 7.20
C PRO A 8 -6.89 -10.73 6.94
N LEU A 9 -7.46 -9.57 7.25
CA LEU A 9 -6.77 -8.28 7.09
C LEU A 9 -5.57 -8.17 8.04
N ARG A 10 -5.71 -8.57 9.31
CA ARG A 10 -4.60 -8.60 10.26
C ARG A 10 -3.48 -9.53 9.80
N PHE A 11 -3.82 -10.72 9.29
CA PHE A 11 -2.83 -11.63 8.72
C PHE A 11 -2.10 -11.00 7.54
N TRP A 12 -2.83 -10.36 6.62
CA TRP A 12 -2.26 -9.67 5.47
C TRP A 12 -1.34 -8.52 5.88
N TYR A 13 -1.76 -7.65 6.82
CA TYR A 13 -0.88 -6.60 7.36
C TYR A 13 0.35 -7.17 8.07
N GLY A 14 0.21 -8.30 8.76
CA GLY A 14 1.33 -9.03 9.35
C GLY A 14 2.33 -9.53 8.30
N LYS A 15 1.88 -9.89 7.10
CA LYS A 15 2.77 -10.24 5.97
C LYS A 15 3.45 -9.04 5.35
N LEU A 16 2.74 -7.91 5.23
CA LEU A 16 3.32 -6.67 4.71
C LEU A 16 4.40 -6.11 5.65
N ARG A 17 4.35 -6.38 6.95
CA ARG A 17 5.36 -5.94 7.95
C ARG A 17 5.74 -4.46 7.85
N LEU A 18 4.79 -3.62 7.45
CA LEU A 18 5.01 -2.17 7.37
C LEU A 18 5.33 -1.63 8.76
N PRO A 19 6.33 -0.73 8.89
CA PRO A 19 6.67 -0.14 10.17
C PRO A 19 5.48 0.68 10.69
N PRO A 20 5.12 0.53 11.98
CA PRO A 20 4.05 1.33 12.56
C PRO A 20 4.43 2.81 12.59
N GLN A 21 3.44 3.68 12.37
CA GLN A 21 3.63 5.13 12.39
C GLN A 21 3.22 5.69 13.74
N SER A 22 4.17 6.13 14.56
CA SER A 22 3.94 6.50 15.97
C SER A 22 2.99 7.69 16.18
N THR A 23 2.80 8.53 15.18
CA THR A 23 2.07 9.80 15.34
C THR A 23 0.68 9.75 14.70
N PRO A 24 -0.41 9.99 15.46
CA PRO A 24 -1.77 10.04 14.91
C PRO A 24 -1.96 11.09 13.80
N SER A 25 -1.23 12.21 13.85
CA SER A 25 -1.29 13.25 12.81
C SER A 25 -0.89 12.72 11.44
N TRP A 26 0.10 11.83 11.36
CA TRP A 26 0.53 11.21 10.11
C TRP A 26 -0.62 10.49 9.41
N TYR A 27 -1.42 9.73 10.18
CA TYR A 27 -2.60 9.05 9.66
C TYR A 27 -3.70 10.00 9.20
N GLN A 28 -3.92 11.08 9.93
CA GLN A 28 -4.91 12.09 9.57
C GLN A 28 -4.50 12.85 8.30
N ASP A 29 -3.24 13.26 8.21
CA ASP A 29 -2.68 13.95 7.07
C ASP A 29 -2.75 13.06 5.82
N ARG A 30 -2.34 11.79 5.96
CA ARG A 30 -2.47 10.81 4.88
C ARG A 30 -3.92 10.64 4.46
N LEU A 31 -4.85 10.46 5.40
CA LEU A 31 -6.27 10.32 5.08
C LEU A 31 -6.84 11.57 4.38
N ARG A 32 -6.41 12.78 4.76
CA ARG A 32 -6.82 14.02 4.09
C ARG A 32 -6.31 14.08 2.65
N GLU A 33 -5.06 13.69 2.42
CA GLU A 33 -4.45 13.58 1.09
C GLU A 33 -5.26 12.61 0.19
N GLU A 34 -5.48 11.37 0.65
CA GLU A 34 -6.21 10.34 -0.12
C GLU A 34 -7.67 10.77 -0.43
N LEU A 35 -8.35 11.43 0.53
CA LEU A 35 -9.69 11.98 0.31
C LEU A 35 -9.70 13.15 -0.68
N GLN A 36 -8.64 13.93 -0.74
CA GLN A 36 -8.48 14.98 -1.73
C GLN A 36 -8.23 14.40 -3.12
N GLU A 37 -7.32 13.43 -3.26
CA GLU A 37 -7.05 12.73 -4.52
C GLU A 37 -8.33 12.04 -5.05
N ARG A 38 -9.08 11.39 -4.18
CA ARG A 38 -10.40 10.82 -4.52
C ARG A 38 -11.41 11.85 -5.03
N ARG A 39 -11.43 13.06 -4.46
CA ARG A 39 -12.33 14.15 -4.90
C ARG A 39 -11.93 14.69 -6.28
N LEU A 40 -10.64 14.68 -6.59
CA LEU A 40 -10.09 15.13 -7.87
C LEU A 40 -10.23 14.06 -8.98
N ALA A 41 -10.41 12.80 -8.62
CA ALA A 41 -10.59 11.70 -9.57
C ALA A 41 -11.85 11.89 -10.44
N LYS A 42 -11.66 11.98 -11.76
CA LYS A 42 -12.75 12.24 -12.71
C LYS A 42 -13.42 10.96 -13.19
N VAL A 43 -12.63 9.89 -13.42
CA VAL A 43 -13.12 8.65 -14.03
C VAL A 43 -13.40 7.55 -12.98
N PRO A 44 -14.32 6.59 -13.26
CA PRO A 44 -14.71 5.55 -12.29
C PRO A 44 -13.55 4.69 -11.78
N TRP A 45 -12.62 4.29 -12.66
CA TRP A 45 -11.46 3.49 -12.27
C TRP A 45 -10.48 4.23 -11.34
N GLN A 46 -10.26 5.53 -11.60
CA GLN A 46 -9.50 6.38 -10.68
C GLN A 46 -10.21 6.47 -9.33
N LYS A 47 -11.53 6.71 -9.31
CA LYS A 47 -12.31 6.75 -8.06
C LYS A 47 -12.22 5.44 -7.28
N LEU A 48 -12.17 4.29 -7.95
CA LEU A 48 -11.96 2.97 -7.32
C LEU A 48 -10.55 2.87 -6.72
N SER A 49 -9.52 3.25 -7.48
CA SER A 49 -8.14 3.33 -7.01
C SER A 49 -8.00 4.19 -5.76
N GLU A 50 -8.48 5.44 -5.81
CA GLU A 50 -8.36 6.37 -4.69
C GLU A 50 -9.20 5.91 -3.48
N MET A 51 -10.37 5.32 -3.72
CA MET A 51 -11.14 4.71 -2.63
C MET A 51 -10.37 3.58 -1.96
N SER A 52 -9.65 2.75 -2.71
CA SER A 52 -8.85 1.67 -2.14
C SER A 52 -7.72 2.20 -1.27
N ASP A 53 -7.11 3.33 -1.64
CA ASP A 53 -6.04 3.95 -0.85
C ASP A 53 -6.61 4.61 0.43
N VAL A 54 -7.79 5.25 0.35
CA VAL A 54 -8.54 5.71 1.54
C VAL A 54 -8.86 4.55 2.49
N LEU A 55 -9.36 3.42 1.99
CA LEU A 55 -9.66 2.25 2.83
C LEU A 55 -8.40 1.66 3.44
N PHE A 56 -7.29 1.61 2.69
CA PHE A 56 -6.01 1.17 3.20
C PHE A 56 -5.53 2.06 4.35
N ALA A 57 -5.60 3.39 4.23
CA ALA A 57 -5.21 4.31 5.29
C ALA A 57 -6.03 4.11 6.58
N ILE A 58 -7.35 3.96 6.46
CA ILE A 58 -8.25 3.74 7.62
C ILE A 58 -7.97 2.37 8.27
N THR A 59 -7.87 1.32 7.47
CA THR A 59 -7.68 -0.04 8.00
C THR A 59 -6.27 -0.25 8.56
N ARG A 60 -5.26 0.40 7.99
CA ARG A 60 -3.89 0.43 8.53
C ARG A 60 -3.82 1.18 9.86
N ALA A 61 -4.45 2.33 9.96
CA ALA A 61 -4.52 3.10 11.20
C ALA A 61 -5.16 2.30 12.36
N ARG A 62 -6.18 1.49 12.06
CA ARG A 62 -6.78 0.55 13.02
C ARG A 62 -5.85 -0.61 13.37
N TYR A 63 -5.13 -1.15 12.39
CA TYR A 63 -4.17 -2.24 12.61
C TYR A 63 -3.04 -1.82 13.54
N ASP A 64 -2.50 -0.61 13.36
CA ASP A 64 -1.42 -0.09 14.21
C ASP A 64 -1.90 0.32 15.62
N VAL A 65 -3.20 0.14 15.95
CA VAL A 65 -3.80 0.45 17.26
C VAL A 65 -3.72 1.93 17.65
N ILE A 66 -3.19 2.79 16.77
CA ILE A 66 -2.97 4.22 17.02
C ILE A 66 -4.26 5.03 16.85
N LEU A 67 -5.29 4.45 16.21
CA LEU A 67 -6.62 5.03 16.13
C LEU A 67 -7.66 4.10 16.76
N ALA A 68 -7.76 4.14 18.10
CA ALA A 68 -8.97 3.71 18.83
C ALA A 68 -10.23 4.53 18.44
N ILE A 69 -10.02 5.65 17.72
CA ILE A 69 -11.02 6.64 17.29
C ILE A 69 -11.12 6.69 15.75
N ALA A 70 -10.84 5.58 15.06
CA ALA A 70 -11.14 5.52 13.63
C ALA A 70 -12.66 5.62 13.42
N PRO A 71 -13.16 6.43 12.47
CA PRO A 71 -14.59 6.48 12.16
C PRO A 71 -15.11 5.07 11.88
N LYS A 72 -16.35 4.77 12.32
CA LYS A 72 -16.98 3.46 12.09
C LYS A 72 -16.81 3.11 10.62
N LEU A 73 -16.05 2.05 10.34
CA LEU A 73 -15.85 1.60 8.98
C LEU A 73 -17.22 1.40 8.33
N PRO A 74 -17.42 1.88 7.09
CA PRO A 74 -18.65 1.57 6.39
C PRO A 74 -18.82 0.05 6.37
N PHE A 75 -20.06 -0.40 6.57
CA PHE A 75 -20.38 -1.81 6.74
C PHE A 75 -19.75 -2.62 5.59
N ILE A 76 -18.73 -3.40 5.90
CA ILE A 76 -17.83 -4.09 4.94
C ILE A 76 -18.63 -5.02 4.00
N PHE A 77 -19.81 -5.45 4.44
CA PHE A 77 -20.70 -6.35 3.72
C PHE A 77 -21.59 -5.69 2.67
N ALA A 78 -21.54 -4.38 2.45
CA ALA A 78 -22.19 -3.83 1.25
C ALA A 78 -21.39 -4.31 0.02
N PRO A 79 -22.03 -4.87 -1.02
CA PRO A 79 -21.34 -5.47 -2.18
C PRO A 79 -20.32 -4.51 -2.83
N ARG A 80 -20.62 -3.21 -2.82
CA ARG A 80 -19.75 -2.16 -3.31
C ARG A 80 -18.38 -2.10 -2.59
N TYR A 81 -18.31 -2.41 -1.30
CA TYR A 81 -17.05 -2.37 -0.55
C TYR A 81 -16.24 -3.64 -0.75
N VAL A 82 -16.87 -4.79 -0.97
CA VAL A 82 -16.16 -6.05 -1.28
C VAL A 82 -15.24 -5.88 -2.48
N PHE A 83 -15.73 -5.28 -3.57
CA PHE A 83 -14.91 -5.00 -4.76
C PHE A 83 -13.73 -4.07 -4.46
N VAL A 84 -13.95 -3.03 -3.66
CA VAL A 84 -12.88 -2.10 -3.26
C VAL A 84 -11.84 -2.80 -2.39
N TYR A 85 -12.26 -3.66 -1.46
CA TYR A 85 -11.35 -4.44 -0.62
C TYR A 85 -10.51 -5.42 -1.42
N THR A 86 -11.14 -6.15 -2.34
CA THR A 86 -10.42 -7.08 -3.23
C THR A 86 -9.42 -6.31 -4.09
N TYR A 87 -9.82 -5.17 -4.65
CA TYR A 87 -8.93 -4.29 -5.41
C TYR A 87 -7.78 -3.76 -4.55
N MET A 88 -8.04 -3.31 -3.32
CA MET A 88 -7.04 -2.85 -2.35
C MET A 88 -6.01 -3.96 -2.07
N LEU A 89 -6.47 -5.16 -1.72
CA LEU A 89 -5.58 -6.30 -1.45
C LEU A 89 -4.72 -6.63 -2.67
N ALA A 90 -5.31 -6.70 -3.86
CA ALA A 90 -4.58 -6.95 -5.10
C ALA A 90 -3.54 -5.86 -5.40
N LYS A 91 -3.95 -4.59 -5.30
CA LYS A 91 -3.09 -3.41 -5.56
C LYS A 91 -1.88 -3.38 -4.66
N TYR A 92 -2.09 -3.45 -3.35
CA TYR A 92 -1.00 -3.35 -2.38
C TYR A 92 -0.12 -4.61 -2.34
N THR A 93 -0.71 -5.80 -2.54
CA THR A 93 0.08 -7.04 -2.67
C THR A 93 0.92 -7.03 -3.95
N SER A 94 0.38 -6.52 -5.05
CA SER A 94 1.11 -6.34 -6.31
C SER A 94 2.30 -5.40 -6.13
N ARG A 95 2.13 -4.25 -5.46
CA ARG A 95 3.23 -3.33 -5.14
C ARG A 95 4.28 -3.96 -4.24
N TRP A 96 3.85 -4.70 -3.21
CA TRP A 96 4.78 -5.44 -2.34
C TRP A 96 5.62 -6.46 -3.10
N MET A 97 4.97 -7.28 -3.92
CA MET A 97 5.64 -8.27 -4.76
C MET A 97 6.58 -7.62 -5.78
N PHE A 98 6.20 -6.48 -6.37
CA PHE A 98 7.06 -5.73 -7.28
C PHE A 98 8.42 -5.39 -6.66
N TYR A 99 8.42 -4.82 -5.45
CA TYR A 99 9.67 -4.44 -4.78
C TYR A 99 10.48 -5.65 -4.32
N ARG A 100 9.84 -6.74 -3.88
CA ARG A 100 10.54 -7.99 -3.57
C ARG A 100 11.18 -8.61 -4.80
N THR A 101 10.47 -8.66 -5.93
CA THR A 101 11.02 -9.16 -7.19
C THR A 101 12.18 -8.29 -7.68
N ALA A 102 12.06 -6.96 -7.60
CA ALA A 102 13.15 -6.05 -7.94
C ALA A 102 14.37 -6.26 -7.04
N ALA A 103 14.17 -6.49 -5.74
CA ALA A 103 15.23 -6.79 -4.78
C ALA A 103 15.96 -8.11 -5.09
N ILE A 104 15.21 -9.16 -5.44
CA ILE A 104 15.75 -10.46 -5.85
C ILE A 104 16.61 -10.31 -7.10
N ILE A 105 16.10 -9.62 -8.14
CA ILE A 105 16.85 -9.38 -9.38
C ILE A 105 18.11 -8.54 -9.13
N CYS A 106 18.07 -7.64 -8.14
CA CYS A 106 19.23 -6.84 -7.75
C CYS A 106 20.27 -7.61 -6.93
N ASN A 107 19.99 -8.87 -6.55
CA ASN A 107 20.77 -9.69 -5.61
C ASN A 107 20.90 -9.04 -4.24
N ALA A 108 19.83 -8.44 -3.73
CA ALA A 108 19.82 -7.87 -2.39
C ALA A 108 19.96 -8.98 -1.33
N PRO A 109 20.90 -8.88 -0.37
CA PRO A 109 21.14 -9.93 0.62
C PRO A 109 19.98 -10.15 1.58
N ARG A 110 19.09 -9.15 1.74
CA ARG A 110 17.91 -9.20 2.61
C ARG A 110 16.64 -8.80 1.86
N TRP A 111 16.42 -9.39 0.69
CA TRP A 111 15.22 -9.16 -0.12
C TRP A 111 13.93 -9.50 0.62
N ASP A 112 13.99 -10.41 1.59
CA ASP A 112 12.86 -10.84 2.41
C ASP A 112 12.34 -9.73 3.34
N LEU A 113 13.18 -8.74 3.67
CA LEU A 113 12.80 -7.58 4.46
C LEU A 113 12.16 -6.45 3.65
N VAL A 114 12.14 -6.56 2.32
CA VAL A 114 11.54 -5.55 1.46
C VAL A 114 10.02 -5.64 1.59
N CYS A 115 9.45 -4.60 2.18
CA CYS A 115 8.06 -4.54 2.62
C CYS A 115 7.31 -3.34 2.03
N GLU A 116 7.94 -2.66 1.07
CA GLU A 116 7.45 -1.42 0.50
C GLU A 116 6.20 -1.65 -0.36
N VAL A 117 5.22 -0.77 -0.19
CA VAL A 117 3.95 -0.79 -0.95
C VAL A 117 3.67 0.53 -1.64
N VAL A 118 4.70 1.36 -1.76
CA VAL A 118 4.58 2.70 -2.35
C VAL A 118 4.37 2.58 -3.86
N ASN A 119 3.71 3.56 -4.47
CA ASN A 119 3.54 3.56 -5.92
C ASN A 119 4.92 3.71 -6.61
N PRO A 120 5.36 2.73 -7.43
CA PRO A 120 6.68 2.73 -8.05
C PRO A 120 6.81 3.67 -9.26
N SER A 121 5.73 4.35 -9.65
CA SER A 121 5.76 5.32 -10.77
C SER A 121 6.61 6.56 -10.52
N LYS A 122 6.96 6.86 -9.26
CA LYS A 122 7.75 8.05 -8.90
C LYS A 122 9.20 7.65 -8.63
N ASP A 123 10.13 8.12 -9.46
CA ASP A 123 11.56 7.76 -9.39
C ASP A 123 12.20 8.07 -8.02
N HIS A 124 11.89 9.22 -7.39
CA HIS A 124 12.44 9.56 -6.06
C HIS A 124 12.07 8.52 -4.98
N LYS A 125 10.89 7.90 -5.10
CA LYS A 125 10.47 6.85 -4.16
C LYS A 125 11.28 5.57 -4.33
N LEU A 126 11.72 5.27 -5.55
CA LEU A 126 12.59 4.11 -5.81
C LEU A 126 13.97 4.31 -5.18
N GLU A 127 14.49 5.54 -5.23
CA GLU A 127 15.78 5.89 -4.63
C GLU A 127 15.73 5.83 -3.10
N GLU A 128 14.64 6.30 -2.48
CA GLU A 128 14.42 6.13 -1.04
C GLU A 128 14.38 4.65 -0.63
N VAL A 129 13.67 3.82 -1.40
CA VAL A 129 13.58 2.38 -1.13
C VAL A 129 14.95 1.70 -1.28
N ALA A 130 15.69 2.03 -2.33
CA ALA A 130 17.04 1.50 -2.53
C ALA A 130 17.97 1.86 -1.36
N SER A 131 17.92 3.12 -0.90
CA SER A 131 18.69 3.61 0.25
C SER A 131 18.37 2.83 1.53
N ARG A 132 17.08 2.66 1.86
CA ARG A 132 16.64 1.92 3.07
C ARG A 132 17.14 0.49 3.10
N HIS A 133 17.24 -0.15 1.94
CA HIS A 133 17.64 -1.55 1.81
C HIS A 133 19.10 -1.73 1.37
N ARG A 134 19.92 -0.66 1.37
CA ARG A 134 21.34 -0.68 0.99
C ARG A 134 21.59 -1.30 -0.39
N MET A 135 20.70 -1.00 -1.35
CA MET A 135 20.84 -1.40 -2.74
C MET A 135 21.46 -0.24 -3.53
N ASP A 136 22.16 -0.55 -4.62
CA ASP A 136 22.60 0.47 -5.58
C ASP A 136 21.37 1.16 -6.22
N PRO A 137 21.16 2.47 -5.98
CA PRO A 137 20.00 3.19 -6.51
C PRO A 137 19.92 3.17 -8.04
N ALA A 138 21.04 3.25 -8.75
CA ALA A 138 21.06 3.30 -10.21
C ALA A 138 20.66 1.94 -10.81
N LYS A 139 21.22 0.85 -10.27
CA LYS A 139 20.85 -0.52 -10.66
C LYS A 139 19.40 -0.82 -10.31
N PHE A 140 18.97 -0.48 -9.10
CA PHE A 140 17.60 -0.74 -8.64
C PHE A 140 16.57 -0.01 -9.48
N ARG A 141 16.78 1.28 -9.78
CA ARG A 141 15.92 2.07 -10.65
C ARG A 141 15.81 1.48 -12.05
N ARG A 142 16.91 1.01 -12.64
CA ARG A 142 16.91 0.35 -13.95
C ARG A 142 16.06 -0.91 -13.95
N VAL A 143 16.24 -1.77 -12.94
CA VAL A 143 15.47 -3.01 -12.76
C VAL A 143 13.99 -2.70 -12.56
N CYS A 144 13.64 -1.77 -11.67
CA CYS A 144 12.26 -1.35 -11.45
C CYS A 144 11.60 -0.85 -12.74
N ARG A 145 12.30 -0.04 -13.54
CA ARG A 145 11.76 0.45 -14.83
C ARG A 145 11.51 -0.67 -15.84
N GLN A 146 12.40 -1.67 -15.91
CA GLN A 146 12.23 -2.82 -16.78
C GLN A 146 11.07 -3.69 -16.30
N LEU A 147 11.01 -3.99 -15.01
CA LEU A 147 9.95 -4.78 -14.40
C LEU A 147 8.58 -4.10 -14.56
N TRP A 148 8.52 -2.76 -14.41
CA TRP A 148 7.29 -1.97 -14.54
C TRP A 148 6.67 -2.00 -15.93
N ARG A 149 7.42 -2.41 -16.97
CA ARG A 149 6.86 -2.61 -18.32
C ARG A 149 5.99 -3.86 -18.40
N LEU A 150 6.30 -4.87 -17.58
CA LEU A 150 5.63 -6.18 -17.59
C LEU A 150 4.69 -6.35 -16.39
N TRP A 151 4.86 -5.54 -15.34
CA TRP A 151 4.09 -5.67 -14.12
C TRP A 151 2.64 -5.19 -14.29
N PRO A 152 1.64 -5.91 -13.74
CA PRO A 152 0.24 -5.49 -13.81
C PRO A 152 0.05 -4.13 -13.14
N ARG A 153 -0.35 -3.14 -13.94
CA ARG A 153 -0.57 -1.76 -13.49
C ARG A 153 -1.93 -1.67 -12.81
N LEU A 154 -1.88 -1.73 -11.48
CA LEU A 154 -3.01 -1.37 -10.64
C LEU A 154 -2.76 0.07 -10.16
N PRO A 155 -3.41 1.08 -10.79
CA PRO A 155 -3.31 2.46 -10.31
C PRO A 155 -3.66 2.53 -8.82
#